data_AF-A0A948DLP5-F1
#
_entry.id   AF-A0A948DLP5-F1
#
_cell.length_a   1.000
_cell.length_b   1.000
_cell.length_c   1.000
_cell.angle_alpha   90.00
_cell.angle_beta   90.00
_cell.angle_gamma   90.00
#
_symmetry.space_group_name_H-M   'P 1'
#
loop_
_entity.id
_entity.type
_entity.pdbx_description
1 polymer ?
#
loop_
_entity_poly.entity_id
_entity_poly.type
_entity_poly.pdbx_seq_one_letter_code
_entity_poly.pdbx_strand_id
1 'polypeptide(L)'
;MLGLDRATFAAVGFVSLLAGAANTPIAASILAVEFFGSAIAPYAAVACIVSFLMTGHRSVFPTQILSFKKSASVDVEVGSDLDHINTSFKRRDKSLTGILLRVSEKMIGAGRKSGKPDR
;
A
#
# COMPACT_ATOMS: atom_id res chain seq x y z
N MET A 1 2.87 26.57 -11.09
CA MET A 1 2.83 25.15 -10.72
C MET A 1 1.61 24.92 -9.85
N LEU A 2 0.63 24.15 -10.32
CA LEU A 2 -0.63 23.74 -9.64
C LEU A 2 -1.60 24.83 -9.10
N GLY A 3 -1.22 26.11 -9.07
CA GLY A 3 -2.13 27.22 -8.75
C GLY A 3 -2.42 27.42 -7.26
N LEU A 4 -1.81 26.62 -6.38
CA LEU A 4 -1.87 26.79 -4.93
C LEU A 4 -0.62 27.51 -4.41
N ASP A 5 -0.72 28.10 -3.22
CA ASP A 5 0.39 28.80 -2.59
C ASP A 5 1.41 27.82 -1.97
N ARG A 6 2.63 28.30 -1.73
CA ARG A 6 3.73 27.47 -1.22
C ARG A 6 3.48 26.96 0.20
N ALA A 7 2.81 27.73 1.04
CA ALA A 7 2.50 27.33 2.41
C ALA A 7 1.50 26.18 2.44
N THR A 8 0.51 26.15 1.53
CA THR A 8 -0.40 25.01 1.40
C THR A 8 0.37 23.71 1.09
N PHE A 9 1.32 23.73 0.15
CA PHE A 9 2.14 22.55 -0.15
C PHE A 9 3.01 22.12 1.04
N ALA A 10 3.58 23.08 1.77
CA ALA A 10 4.36 22.78 2.98
C ALA A 10 3.49 22.14 4.07
N ALA A 11 2.28 22.65 4.30
CA ALA A 11 1.33 22.10 5.26
C ALA A 11 0.92 20.67 4.89
N VAL A 12 0.55 20.43 3.64
CA VAL A 12 0.20 19.08 3.15
C VAL A 12 1.40 18.12 3.29
N GLY A 13 2.61 18.58 2.96
CA GLY A 13 3.84 17.81 3.12
C GLY A 13 4.09 17.42 4.58
N PHE A 14 4.02 18.39 5.49
CA PHE A 14 4.21 18.18 6.93
C PHE A 14 3.23 17.15 7.51
N VAL A 15 1.93 17.31 7.24
CA VAL A 15 0.91 16.42 7.79
C VAL A 15 1.00 15.02 7.16
N SER A 16 1.24 14.92 5.85
CA SER A 16 1.35 13.62 5.18
C SER A 16 2.58 12.82 5.66
N LEU A 17 3.69 13.49 5.94
CA LEU A 17 4.87 12.87 6.56
C LEU A 17 4.50 12.27 7.92
N LEU A 18 3.82 13.05 8.78
CA LEU A 18 3.40 12.59 10.10
C LEU A 18 2.48 11.37 10.00
N ALA A 19 1.46 11.42 9.13
CA ALA A 19 0.54 10.31 8.92
C ALA A 19 1.25 9.00 8.54
N GLY A 20 2.23 9.08 7.63
CA GLY A 20 3.00 7.94 7.17
C GLY A 20 3.98 7.43 8.21
N ALA A 21 4.73 8.33 8.85
CA ALA A 21 5.79 8.00 9.81
C ALA A 21 5.24 7.50 11.14
N ALA A 22 4.15 8.09 11.65
CA ALA A 22 3.49 7.66 12.88
C ALA A 22 2.43 6.59 12.64
N ASN A 23 2.08 6.30 11.38
CA ASN A 23 1.08 5.32 11.02
C ASN A 23 -0.32 5.63 11.61
N THR A 24 -0.67 6.93 11.68
CA THR A 24 -1.90 7.47 12.32
C THR A 24 -2.63 8.49 11.41
N PRO A 25 -3.12 8.08 10.22
CA PRO A 25 -3.63 9.00 9.21
C PRO A 25 -4.87 9.80 9.66
N ILE A 26 -5.71 9.22 10.52
CA ILE A 26 -6.91 9.90 11.06
C ILE A 26 -6.49 11.03 11.99
N ALA A 27 -5.60 10.75 12.95
CA ALA A 27 -5.11 11.75 13.89
C ALA A 27 -4.36 12.87 13.17
N ALA A 28 -3.51 12.52 12.18
CA ALA A 28 -2.83 13.51 11.35
C ALA A 28 -3.82 14.38 10.56
N SER A 29 -4.91 13.80 10.02
CA SER A 29 -5.93 14.57 9.30
C SER A 29 -6.67 15.56 10.20
N ILE A 30 -6.98 15.18 11.44
CA ILE A 30 -7.57 16.09 12.43
C ILE A 30 -6.60 17.21 12.78
N LEU A 31 -5.34 16.88 13.07
CA LEU A 31 -4.27 17.84 13.33
C LEU A 31 -4.16 18.87 12.20
N ALA A 32 -4.23 18.42 10.94
CA ALA A 32 -4.17 19.31 9.78
C ALA A 32 -5.24 20.42 9.83
N VAL A 33 -6.46 20.05 10.21
CA VAL A 33 -7.59 20.97 10.33
C VAL A 33 -7.39 21.93 11.51
N GLU A 34 -6.88 21.42 12.64
CA GLU A 34 -6.62 22.24 13.82
C GLU A 34 -5.51 23.27 13.59
N PHE A 35 -4.46 22.91 12.83
CA PHE A 35 -3.31 23.79 12.60
C PHE A 35 -3.51 24.77 11.45
N PHE A 36 -4.07 24.29 10.33
CA PHE A 36 -4.10 25.03 9.07
C PHE A 36 -5.52 25.39 8.61
N GLY A 37 -6.53 25.00 9.39
CA GLY A 37 -7.93 25.23 9.08
C GLY A 37 -8.55 24.19 8.14
N SER A 38 -9.87 24.21 8.05
CA SER A 38 -10.65 23.23 7.29
C SER A 38 -10.46 23.32 5.77
N ALA A 39 -9.95 24.44 5.25
CA ALA A 39 -9.71 24.63 3.83
C ALA A 39 -8.71 23.62 3.24
N ILE A 40 -7.73 23.15 4.04
CA ILE A 40 -6.72 22.19 3.58
C ILE A 40 -7.16 20.73 3.74
N ALA A 41 -8.24 20.48 4.49
CA ALA A 41 -8.68 19.15 4.91
C ALA A 41 -8.75 18.11 3.78
N PRO A 42 -9.36 18.39 2.61
CA PRO A 42 -9.43 17.38 1.55
C PRO A 42 -8.05 17.03 0.98
N TYR A 43 -7.16 18.01 0.81
CA TYR A 43 -5.80 17.79 0.33
C TYR A 43 -4.96 17.01 1.35
N ALA A 44 -5.04 17.42 2.62
CA ALA A 44 -4.34 16.76 3.71
C ALA A 44 -4.80 15.31 3.89
N ALA A 45 -6.11 15.04 3.86
CA ALA A 45 -6.67 13.70 4.02
C ALA A 45 -6.17 12.74 2.93
N VAL A 46 -6.23 13.15 1.66
CA VAL A 46 -5.75 12.33 0.54
C VAL A 46 -4.24 12.07 0.68
N ALA A 47 -3.46 13.11 0.96
CA ALA A 47 -2.01 12.97 1.12
C ALA A 47 -1.64 12.06 2.31
N CYS A 48 -2.36 12.18 3.44
CA CYS A 48 -2.18 11.33 4.61
C CYS A 48 -2.46 9.86 4.31
N ILE A 49 -3.57 9.57 3.60
CA ILE A 49 -3.93 8.19 3.22
C ILE A 49 -2.88 7.61 2.27
N VAL A 50 -2.47 8.37 1.25
CA VAL A 50 -1.44 7.91 0.31
C VAL A 50 -0.13 7.62 1.02
N SER A 51 0.32 8.54 1.89
CA SER A 51 1.54 8.35 2.69
C SER A 51 1.43 7.13 3.60
N PHE A 52 0.32 6.97 4.33
CA PHE A 52 0.03 5.81 5.15
C PHE A 52 0.09 4.49 4.36
N LEU A 53 -0.45 4.45 3.14
CA LEU A 53 -0.40 3.23 2.32
C LEU A 53 1.03 2.94 1.81
N MET A 54 1.79 3.98 1.42
CA MET A 54 3.15 3.85 0.91
C MET A 54 4.16 3.46 1.99
N THR A 55 4.00 3.89 3.23
CA THR A 55 4.91 3.50 4.32
C THR A 55 4.76 2.04 4.72
N GLY A 56 3.64 1.39 4.34
CA GLY A 56 3.37 0.00 4.68
C GLY A 56 3.28 -0.17 6.20
N HIS A 57 3.82 -1.26 6.75
CA HIS A 57 3.72 -1.55 8.17
C HIS A 57 4.86 -0.95 9.01
N ARG A 58 5.50 0.12 8.52
CA ARG A 58 6.56 0.82 9.27
C ARG A 58 6.02 2.01 10.03
N SER A 59 6.56 2.24 11.21
CA SER A 59 6.26 3.39 12.06
C SER A 59 7.49 3.77 12.87
N VAL A 60 7.54 5.00 13.35
CA VAL A 60 8.50 5.45 14.37
C VAL A 60 8.20 4.90 15.77
N PHE A 61 7.02 4.29 15.94
CA PHE A 61 6.60 3.67 17.21
C PHE A 61 6.70 2.14 17.11
N PRO A 62 7.80 1.51 17.56
CA PRO A 62 8.00 0.06 17.43
C PRO A 62 6.95 -0.74 18.20
N THR A 63 6.50 -0.26 19.36
CA THR A 63 5.49 -0.91 20.21
C THR A 63 4.04 -0.76 19.72
N GLN A 64 3.82 -0.09 18.58
CA GLN A 64 2.48 0.07 18.03
C GLN A 64 1.91 -1.29 17.61
N ILE A 65 0.72 -1.65 18.08
CA ILE A 65 0.10 -2.92 17.71
C ILE A 65 -0.53 -2.83 16.32
N LEU A 66 -0.21 -3.79 15.45
CA LEU A 66 -0.81 -3.86 14.14
C LEU A 66 -2.21 -4.46 14.20
N SER A 67 -3.23 -3.69 13.80
CA SER A 67 -4.63 -4.14 13.79
C SER A 67 -5.11 -4.72 12.45
N PHE A 68 -4.53 -4.31 11.32
CA PHE A 68 -4.98 -4.78 9.99
C PHE A 68 -3.90 -4.69 8.90
N LYS A 69 -4.11 -5.43 7.82
CA LYS A 69 -3.24 -5.41 6.63
C LYS A 69 -3.62 -4.26 5.70
N LYS A 70 -2.65 -3.39 5.34
CA LYS A 70 -2.87 -2.28 4.40
C LYS A 70 -3.03 -2.73 2.93
N SER A 71 -2.52 -3.91 2.59
CA SER A 71 -2.59 -4.48 1.24
C SER A 71 -2.76 -5.99 1.31
N ALA A 72 -3.58 -6.53 0.42
CA ALA A 72 -3.81 -7.98 0.29
C ALA A 72 -2.57 -8.76 -0.19
N SER A 73 -1.54 -8.08 -0.71
CA SER A 73 -0.31 -8.71 -1.18
C SER A 73 0.76 -8.83 -0.10
N VAL A 74 0.56 -8.18 1.06
CA VAL A 74 1.50 -8.21 2.18
C VAL A 74 0.97 -9.17 3.22
N ASP A 75 1.74 -10.24 3.44
CA ASP A 75 1.50 -11.14 4.55
C ASP A 75 2.29 -10.68 5.76
N VAL A 76 1.56 -10.47 6.85
CA VAL A 76 2.05 -9.92 8.11
C VAL A 76 1.16 -10.44 9.23
N GLU A 77 1.76 -10.71 10.38
CA GLU A 77 1.02 -11.12 11.58
C GLU A 77 0.29 -9.91 12.17
N VAL A 78 -1.01 -10.06 12.45
CA VAL A 78 -1.83 -9.03 13.07
C VAL A 78 -1.89 -9.31 14.56
N GLY A 79 -1.80 -8.26 15.38
CA GLY A 79 -1.81 -8.36 16.85
C GLY A 79 -0.42 -8.31 17.49
N SER A 80 0.66 -8.43 16.71
CA SER A 80 2.01 -8.12 17.18
C SER A 80 2.29 -6.63 17.14
N ASP A 81 3.30 -6.19 17.90
CA ASP A 81 3.89 -4.88 17.69
C ASP A 81 4.66 -4.79 16.35
N LEU A 82 5.05 -3.58 15.96
CA LEU A 82 5.76 -3.33 14.70
C LEU A 82 7.24 -3.70 14.76
N ASP A 83 7.83 -3.87 15.95
CA ASP A 83 9.24 -4.22 16.12
C ASP A 83 9.52 -5.64 15.61
N HIS A 84 8.57 -6.56 15.80
CA HIS A 84 8.70 -7.97 15.45
C HIS A 84 8.01 -8.34 14.13
N ILE A 85 7.66 -7.36 13.29
CA ILE A 85 6.98 -7.62 12.03
C ILE A 85 7.92 -8.21 10.98
N ASN A 86 7.57 -9.42 10.53
CA ASN A 86 8.18 -10.04 9.35
C ASN A 86 7.26 -9.84 8.15
N THR A 87 7.63 -8.96 7.20
CA THR A 87 6.83 -8.71 6.01
C THR A 87 7.16 -9.69 4.90
N SER A 88 6.25 -10.60 4.57
CA SER A 88 6.39 -11.50 3.41
C SER A 88 5.45 -11.06 2.29
N PHE A 89 5.98 -10.89 1.08
CA PHE A 89 5.15 -10.49 -0.07
C PHE A 89 4.61 -11.73 -0.79
N LYS A 90 3.31 -12.02 -0.61
CA LYS A 90 2.67 -13.13 -1.32
C LYS A 90 2.11 -12.62 -2.64
N ARG A 91 2.75 -13.00 -3.75
CA ARG A 91 2.27 -12.69 -5.11
C ARG A 91 0.88 -13.30 -5.30
N ARG A 92 -0.12 -12.48 -5.62
CA ARG A 92 -1.51 -12.94 -5.79
C ARG A 92 -1.59 -13.98 -6.91
N ASP A 93 -2.04 -15.19 -6.59
CA ASP A 93 -2.05 -16.36 -7.48
C ASP A 93 -2.91 -16.20 -8.75
N LYS A 94 -3.88 -15.25 -8.74
CA LYS A 94 -4.74 -14.93 -9.89
C LYS A 94 -4.29 -13.67 -10.64
N SER A 95 -2.98 -13.45 -10.76
CA SER A 95 -2.45 -12.39 -11.63
C SER A 95 -2.89 -12.67 -13.07
N LEU A 96 -3.40 -11.66 -13.78
CA LEU A 96 -3.78 -11.76 -15.21
C LEU A 96 -2.63 -12.34 -16.04
N THR A 97 -1.39 -11.98 -15.70
CA THR A 97 -0.18 -12.54 -16.32
C THR A 97 0.01 -14.03 -16.03
N GLY A 98 -0.38 -14.51 -14.84
CA GLY A 98 -0.35 -15.93 -14.49
C GLY A 98 -1.41 -16.75 -15.23
N ILE A 99 -2.58 -16.16 -15.48
CA ILE A 99 -3.63 -16.79 -16.30
C ILE A 99 -3.18 -16.86 -17.77
N LEU A 100 -2.65 -15.76 -18.31
CA LEU A 100 -2.13 -15.72 -19.69
C LEU A 100 -1.00 -16.71 -19.93
N LEU A 101 -0.06 -16.82 -18.99
CA LEU A 101 1.04 -17.79 -19.05
C LEU A 101 0.52 -19.23 -19.01
N ARG A 102 -0.40 -19.57 -18.08
CA ARG A 102 -1.00 -20.91 -18.02
C ARG A 102 -1.78 -21.28 -19.28
N VAL A 103 -2.48 -20.32 -19.89
CA VAL A 103 -3.19 -20.54 -21.17
C VAL A 103 -2.20 -20.73 -22.31
N SER A 104 -1.13 -19.94 -22.37
CA SER A 104 -0.04 -20.08 -23.36
C SER A 104 0.67 -21.43 -23.23
N GLU A 105 1.01 -21.85 -22.02
CA GLU A 105 1.60 -23.18 -21.76
C GLU A 105 0.65 -24.32 -22.15
N LYS A 106 -0.65 -24.18 -21.89
CA LYS A 106 -1.65 -25.18 -22.29
C LYS A 106 -1.80 -25.25 -23.82
N MET A 107 -1.75 -24.12 -24.52
CA MET A 107 -1.78 -24.04 -26.00
C MET A 107 -0.51 -24.63 -26.62
N ILE A 108 0.67 -24.29 -26.09
CA ILE A 108 1.97 -24.81 -26.55
C ILE A 108 2.12 -26.31 -26.24
N GLY A 109 1.63 -26.75 -25.07
CA GLY A 109 1.66 -28.16 -24.64
C GLY A 109 0.70 -29.06 -25.42
N ALA A 110 -0.45 -28.55 -25.86
CA ALA A 110 -1.40 -29.29 -26.69
C ALA A 110 -0.85 -29.60 -28.10
N GLY A 111 -0.04 -28.70 -28.67
CA GLY A 111 0.63 -28.93 -29.95
C GLY A 111 1.70 -30.03 -29.93
N ARG A 112 2.25 -30.36 -28.76
CA ARG A 112 3.35 -31.34 -28.63
C ARG A 112 2.89 -32.80 -28.49
N LYS A 113 1.61 -33.05 -28.13
CA LYS A 113 1.05 -34.41 -27.99
C LYS A 113 0.48 -35.02 -29.27
N SER A 114 0.35 -34.25 -30.35
CA SER A 114 -0.22 -34.74 -31.63
C SER A 114 0.80 -35.39 -32.58
N GLY A 115 2.07 -35.52 -32.18
CA GLY A 115 3.17 -35.94 -33.06
C GLY A 115 3.83 -37.29 -32.77
N LYS A 116 3.29 -38.13 -31.87
CA LYS A 116 3.83 -39.47 -31.63
C LYS A 116 2.96 -40.50 -32.38
N PRO A 117 3.43 -41.08 -33.50
CA PRO A 117 2.71 -42.16 -34.15
C PRO A 117 2.82 -43.40 -33.25
N ASP A 118 1.67 -44.03 -32.99
CA ASP A 118 1.59 -45.34 -32.35
C ASP A 118 2.32 -46.38 -33.22
N ARG A 119 3.49 -46.81 -32.76
CA ARG A 119 4.15 -48.05 -33.14
C ARG A 119 4.84 -48.65 -31.93
#